data_AF-A0A0S8JCC2-F1
#
_entry.id   AF-A0A0S8JCC2-F1
#
_cell.length_a   1.000
_cell.length_b   1.000
_cell.length_c   1.000
_cell.angle_alpha   90.00
_cell.angle_beta   90.00
_cell.angle_gamma   90.00
#
_symmetry.space_group_name_H-M   'P 1'
#
loop_
_entity.id
_entity.type
_entity.pdbx_description
1 polymer ?
#
loop_
_entity_poly.entity_id
_entity_poly.type
_entity_poly.pdbx_seq_one_letter_code
_entity_poly.pdbx_strand_id
1 'polypeptide(L)'
;MDSSDIPGLHRCCGEWEPGNRKDDAMRPARRVSSNGRAAENPGARRTHRMRRIAQLLRRVLRVPYRGMKIAAERRSTSSAMGAIRARRSVRDYSPRPVSEEHLREILEAARLAPHGGPVKWKLGVIRDQKVKDELAECVVQNDLIRQVPVIIACCTECTPLEEMKDVVHGKLRLRHGEEVYQWLRSVPARLRDSIYQDQNAIIAGENLVIAARSLGLGTCWIGAISIDKVGRVLRLPENWLCLYLIMVGHPLGWPVEKRKRPLDEIVFYDRFS
;
A
#
# COMPACT_ATOMS: atom_id res chain seq x y z
N MET A 1 -14.16 46.33 18.12
CA MET A 1 -14.16 45.65 19.42
C MET A 1 -12.88 44.85 19.49
N ASP A 2 -12.10 45.21 20.50
CA ASP A 2 -10.70 44.88 20.73
C ASP A 2 -10.51 43.41 21.15
N SER A 3 -9.39 42.81 20.77
CA SER A 3 -9.11 41.37 20.86
C SER A 3 -8.36 40.98 22.13
N SER A 4 -8.74 41.55 23.28
CA SER A 4 -7.95 41.50 24.51
C SER A 4 -8.48 40.61 25.64
N ASP A 5 -9.51 39.78 25.42
CA ASP A 5 -10.09 38.94 26.49
C ASP A 5 -10.04 37.42 26.25
N ILE A 6 -8.84 36.83 26.27
CA ILE A 6 -8.69 35.38 26.57
C ILE A 6 -7.54 35.18 27.57
N PRO A 7 -7.81 34.89 28.85
CA PRO A 7 -6.78 34.57 29.83
C PRO A 7 -6.34 33.10 29.70
N GLY A 8 -5.04 32.83 29.53
CA GLY A 8 -4.52 31.47 29.75
C GLY A 8 -3.33 30.95 28.93
N LEU A 9 -2.59 31.77 28.18
CA LEU A 9 -1.47 31.28 27.36
C LEU A 9 -0.10 31.85 27.77
N HIS A 10 0.31 31.64 29.03
CA HIS A 10 1.70 31.87 29.44
C HIS A 10 2.22 30.70 30.28
N ARG A 11 2.91 29.76 29.62
CA ARG A 11 4.17 29.13 30.04
C ARG A 11 4.44 27.87 29.21
N CYS A 12 5.35 27.99 28.23
CA CYS A 12 6.30 26.95 27.81
C CYS A 12 7.05 27.38 26.55
N CYS A 13 7.83 28.46 26.63
CA CYS A 13 8.90 28.74 25.67
C CYS A 13 10.15 29.04 26.50
N GLY A 14 11.05 28.07 26.62
CA GLY A 14 12.40 28.30 27.12
C GLY A 14 13.21 29.01 26.04
N GLU A 15 13.80 30.14 26.41
CA GLU A 15 14.63 31.01 25.57
C GLU A 15 15.91 30.27 25.12
N TRP A 16 16.25 30.38 23.83
CA TRP A 16 17.50 29.89 23.25
C TRP A 16 18.31 31.09 22.79
N GLU A 17 19.40 31.42 23.49
CA GLU A 17 20.32 32.49 23.11
C GLU A 17 21.48 31.96 22.23
N PRO A 18 21.87 32.67 21.14
CA PRO A 18 22.96 32.23 20.27
C PRO A 18 24.32 32.75 20.79
N GLY A 19 25.12 31.83 21.32
CA GLY A 19 26.50 32.08 21.74
C GLY A 19 27.50 32.15 20.58
N ASN A 20 28.08 33.33 20.40
CA ASN A 20 29.16 33.67 19.47
C ASN A 20 30.49 32.96 19.87
N ARG A 21 31.13 32.22 18.96
CA ARG A 21 32.58 31.92 19.06
C ARG A 21 33.20 31.70 17.67
N LYS A 22 33.99 32.69 17.26
CA LYS A 22 35.00 32.59 16.20
C LYS A 22 36.23 31.86 16.73
N ASP A 23 36.98 31.30 15.78
CA ASP A 23 38.38 30.90 15.86
C ASP A 23 38.73 29.77 16.82
N ASP A 24 38.93 28.57 16.28
CA ASP A 24 40.12 27.80 16.68
C ASP A 24 40.62 26.87 15.58
N ALA A 25 41.87 27.08 15.23
CA ALA A 25 42.58 26.49 14.12
C ALA A 25 42.95 25.01 14.37
N MET A 26 43.02 24.30 13.25
CA MET A 26 43.46 22.93 13.05
C MET A 26 44.70 22.55 13.90
N ARG A 27 44.55 21.66 14.89
CA ARG A 27 45.66 20.89 15.48
C ARG A 27 45.57 19.43 15.00
N PRO A 28 46.65 18.83 14.47
CA PRO A 28 46.62 17.43 14.06
C PRO A 28 46.63 16.52 15.29
N ALA A 29 45.59 15.70 15.42
CA ALA A 29 45.50 14.70 16.48
C ALA A 29 46.59 13.63 16.30
N ARG A 30 47.35 13.39 17.38
CA ARG A 30 48.35 12.32 17.50
C ARG A 30 47.70 10.96 17.23
N ARG A 31 48.37 10.10 16.45
CA ARG A 31 48.02 8.68 16.31
C ARG A 31 48.10 8.02 17.69
N VAL A 32 46.96 7.57 18.20
CA VAL A 32 46.88 6.58 19.28
C VAL A 32 46.36 5.29 18.67
N SER A 33 47.19 4.25 18.68
CA SER A 33 46.79 2.89 18.38
C SER A 33 46.00 2.33 19.57
N SER A 34 44.84 1.73 19.31
CA SER A 34 44.29 0.70 20.21
C SER A 34 43.27 -0.16 19.46
N ASN A 35 43.31 -1.45 19.78
CA ASN A 35 42.49 -2.53 19.26
C ASN A 35 40.97 -2.29 19.44
N GLY A 36 40.17 -2.87 18.54
CA GLY A 36 38.89 -3.46 18.92
C GLY A 36 37.63 -2.95 18.19
N ARG A 37 36.94 -3.91 17.56
CA ARG A 37 35.60 -3.88 16.94
C ARG A 37 35.54 -3.24 15.55
N ALA A 38 35.45 -4.11 14.55
CA ALA A 38 34.93 -3.77 13.24
C ALA A 38 33.61 -3.01 13.42
N ALA A 39 33.56 -1.78 12.92
CA ALA A 39 32.33 -1.01 12.84
C ALA A 39 31.33 -1.82 12.01
N GLU A 40 30.31 -2.37 12.66
CA GLU A 40 29.25 -3.08 11.96
C GLU A 40 28.56 -2.13 10.98
N ASN A 41 28.62 -2.50 9.70
CA ASN A 41 28.07 -1.71 8.61
C ASN A 41 26.57 -1.41 8.87
N PRO A 42 26.14 -0.13 8.94
CA PRO A 42 24.74 0.24 9.18
C PRO A 42 23.77 -0.40 8.17
N GLY A 43 24.23 -0.66 6.94
CA GLY A 43 23.47 -1.39 5.92
C GLY A 43 23.18 -2.85 6.28
N ALA A 44 24.08 -3.52 7.00
CA ALA A 44 23.91 -4.90 7.45
C ALA A 44 22.86 -5.02 8.57
N ARG A 45 22.80 -4.05 9.49
CA ARG A 45 21.76 -4.00 10.54
C ARG A 45 20.36 -3.73 9.96
N ARG A 46 20.26 -2.83 8.96
CA ARG A 46 19.00 -2.50 8.27
C ARG A 46 18.45 -3.71 7.50
N THR A 47 19.32 -4.46 6.83
CA THR A 47 18.94 -5.69 6.11
C THR A 47 18.57 -6.84 7.05
N HIS A 48 19.26 -7.02 8.19
CA HIS A 48 18.90 -8.03 9.19
C HIS A 48 17.53 -7.75 9.83
N ARG A 49 17.23 -6.49 10.17
CA ARG A 49 15.92 -6.09 10.74
C ARG A 49 14.77 -6.30 9.75
N MET A 50 14.97 -5.94 8.48
CA MET A 50 14.01 -6.19 7.40
C MET A 50 13.77 -7.70 7.18
N ARG A 51 14.81 -8.54 7.25
CA ARG A 51 14.67 -10.00 7.18
C ARG A 51 13.87 -10.56 8.35
N ARG A 52 14.11 -10.09 9.58
CA ARG A 52 13.33 -10.48 10.77
C ARG A 52 11.86 -10.06 10.65
N ILE A 53 11.58 -8.84 10.17
CA ILE A 53 10.20 -8.38 9.94
C ILE A 53 9.53 -9.23 8.87
N ALA A 54 10.21 -9.51 7.75
CA ALA A 54 9.68 -10.39 6.72
C ALA A 54 9.42 -11.81 7.25
N GLN A 55 10.28 -12.36 8.11
CA GLN A 55 10.06 -13.66 8.76
C GLN A 55 8.87 -13.63 9.74
N LEU A 56 8.70 -12.55 10.51
CA LEU A 56 7.56 -12.36 11.40
C LEU A 56 6.26 -12.25 10.61
N LEU A 57 6.25 -11.41 9.57
CA LEU A 57 5.13 -11.29 8.65
C LEU A 57 4.83 -12.61 7.96
N ARG A 58 5.84 -13.39 7.55
CA ARG A 58 5.63 -14.75 7.03
C ARG A 58 4.99 -15.66 8.06
N ARG A 59 5.33 -15.58 9.35
CA ARG A 59 4.69 -16.39 10.40
C ARG A 59 3.24 -15.97 10.67
N VAL A 60 2.96 -14.66 10.69
CA VAL A 60 1.61 -14.11 10.94
C VAL A 60 0.69 -14.27 9.72
N LEU A 61 1.23 -14.06 8.52
CA LEU A 61 0.51 -14.11 7.25
C LEU A 61 0.49 -15.51 6.62
N ARG A 62 1.39 -16.44 7.02
CA ARG A 62 1.17 -17.89 6.87
C ARG A 62 0.09 -18.31 7.86
N VAL A 63 -1.13 -17.94 7.55
CA VAL A 63 -2.27 -18.72 8.03
C VAL A 63 -2.16 -20.04 7.27
N PRO A 64 -1.86 -21.18 7.93
CA PRO A 64 -1.92 -22.46 7.25
C PRO A 64 -3.33 -22.59 6.68
N TYR A 65 -3.43 -22.65 5.35
CA TYR A 65 -4.67 -23.01 4.68
C TYR A 65 -4.89 -24.50 4.99
N ARG A 66 -5.41 -24.80 6.19
CA ARG A 66 -5.99 -26.10 6.48
C ARG A 66 -7.20 -26.19 5.58
N GLY A 67 -7.16 -27.11 4.61
CA GLY A 67 -8.30 -27.44 3.76
C GLY A 67 -9.51 -27.69 4.64
N MET A 68 -10.34 -26.66 4.78
CA MET A 68 -11.63 -26.75 5.45
C MET A 68 -12.69 -26.89 4.36
N LYS A 69 -13.66 -27.76 4.65
CA LYS A 69 -14.62 -28.32 3.70
C LYS A 69 -15.24 -27.26 2.78
N ILE A 70 -15.25 -27.63 1.49
CA ILE A 70 -15.82 -26.94 0.36
C ILE A 70 -17.31 -26.72 0.61
N ALA A 71 -17.73 -25.45 0.78
CA ALA A 71 -19.10 -25.08 0.44
C ALA A 71 -19.13 -24.86 -1.07
N ALA A 72 -19.86 -25.71 -1.78
CA ALA A 72 -20.08 -25.60 -3.21
C ALA A 72 -20.99 -24.40 -3.52
N GLU A 73 -20.46 -23.18 -3.44
CA GLU A 73 -21.18 -22.00 -3.93
C GLU A 73 -20.78 -21.72 -5.38
N ARG A 74 -21.43 -22.46 -6.29
CA ARG A 74 -21.52 -22.15 -7.73
C ARG A 74 -22.69 -21.19 -8.03
N ARG A 75 -22.86 -20.13 -7.24
CA ARG A 75 -23.81 -19.07 -7.63
C ARG A 75 -23.00 -17.88 -8.12
N SER A 76 -23.05 -17.65 -9.43
CA SER A 76 -22.92 -16.30 -9.97
C SER A 76 -23.95 -15.46 -9.20
N THR A 77 -23.46 -14.54 -8.38
CA THR A 77 -24.32 -13.62 -7.67
C THR A 77 -24.56 -12.44 -8.60
N SER A 78 -25.71 -12.42 -9.27
CA SER A 78 -26.06 -11.36 -10.23
C SER A 78 -26.27 -9.99 -9.59
N SER A 79 -26.45 -9.91 -8.27
CA SER A 79 -26.57 -8.64 -7.55
C SER A 79 -25.24 -8.18 -6.94
N ALA A 80 -25.00 -6.87 -6.98
CA ALA A 80 -23.83 -6.25 -6.37
C ALA A 80 -23.69 -6.63 -4.88
N MET A 81 -24.80 -6.57 -4.12
CA MET A 81 -24.80 -6.97 -2.71
C MET A 81 -24.50 -8.46 -2.50
N GLY A 82 -24.93 -9.33 -3.42
CA GLY A 82 -24.59 -10.75 -3.39
C GLY A 82 -23.08 -10.96 -3.52
N ALA A 83 -22.45 -10.30 -4.49
CA ALA A 83 -21.00 -10.39 -4.70
C ALA A 83 -20.22 -9.83 -3.51
N ILE A 84 -20.63 -8.67 -2.97
CA ILE A 84 -20.02 -8.05 -1.78
C ILE A 84 -20.09 -8.99 -0.57
N ARG A 85 -21.27 -9.58 -0.30
CA ARG A 85 -21.46 -10.51 0.82
C ARG A 85 -20.66 -11.80 0.65
N ALA A 86 -20.57 -12.34 -0.57
CA ALA A 86 -19.88 -13.59 -0.86
C ALA A 86 -18.36 -13.47 -1.04
N ARG A 87 -17.82 -12.24 -1.08
CA ARG A 87 -16.40 -12.01 -1.35
C ARG A 87 -15.51 -12.55 -0.23
N ARG A 88 -14.48 -13.33 -0.58
CA ARG A 88 -13.47 -13.87 0.34
C ARG A 88 -12.08 -13.70 -0.26
N SER A 89 -11.05 -13.61 0.59
CA SER A 89 -9.65 -13.59 0.13
C SER A 89 -9.19 -15.01 -0.19
N VAL A 90 -9.29 -15.40 -1.46
CA VAL A 90 -8.90 -16.72 -1.98
C VAL A 90 -7.38 -16.80 -2.09
N ARG A 91 -6.79 -17.91 -1.65
CA ARG A 91 -5.34 -18.13 -1.69
C ARG A 91 -4.95 -19.48 -2.27
N ASP A 92 -5.94 -20.18 -2.83
CA ASP A 92 -5.76 -21.51 -3.40
C ASP A 92 -6.52 -21.57 -4.71
N TYR A 93 -5.80 -21.80 -5.80
CA TYR A 93 -6.25 -21.55 -7.16
C TYR A 93 -6.06 -22.78 -8.03
N SER A 94 -7.04 -23.04 -8.89
CA SER A 94 -6.92 -24.02 -9.95
C SER A 94 -5.93 -23.51 -11.00
N PRO A 95 -5.18 -24.38 -11.69
CA PRO A 95 -4.31 -23.99 -12.80
C PRO A 95 -5.09 -23.52 -14.04
N ARG A 96 -6.43 -23.60 -14.01
CA ARG A 96 -7.29 -23.14 -15.10
C ARG A 96 -7.02 -21.65 -15.38
N PRO A 97 -6.75 -21.26 -16.64
CA PRO A 97 -6.57 -19.86 -16.98
C PRO A 97 -7.86 -19.08 -16.77
N VAL A 98 -7.71 -17.80 -16.44
CA VAL A 98 -8.83 -16.84 -16.48
C VAL A 98 -9.09 -16.51 -17.95
N SER A 99 -10.34 -16.61 -18.41
CA SER A 99 -10.70 -16.28 -19.79
C SER A 99 -10.48 -14.79 -20.09
N GLU A 100 -10.17 -14.46 -21.35
CA GLU A 100 -10.03 -13.06 -21.78
C GLU A 100 -11.31 -12.26 -21.58
N GLU A 101 -12.47 -12.90 -21.73
CA GLU A 101 -13.78 -12.30 -21.48
C GLU A 101 -13.93 -11.86 -20.03
N HIS A 102 -13.72 -12.77 -19.07
CA HIS A 102 -13.78 -12.42 -17.65
C HIS A 102 -12.71 -11.39 -17.28
N LEU A 103 -11.50 -11.51 -17.83
CA LEU A 103 -10.43 -10.55 -17.57
C LEU A 103 -10.81 -9.15 -18.08
N ARG A 104 -11.37 -9.04 -19.28
CA ARG A 104 -11.85 -7.78 -19.83
C ARG A 104 -12.97 -7.20 -18.96
N GLU A 105 -13.91 -8.03 -18.51
CA GLU A 105 -15.04 -7.59 -17.70
C GLU A 105 -14.61 -7.03 -16.33
N ILE A 106 -13.69 -7.70 -15.63
CA ILE A 106 -13.20 -7.20 -14.34
C ILE A 106 -12.34 -5.93 -14.49
N LEU A 107 -11.61 -5.80 -15.60
CA LEU A 107 -10.85 -4.58 -15.91
C LEU A 107 -11.78 -3.42 -16.27
N GLU A 108 -12.88 -3.71 -16.97
CA GLU A 108 -13.91 -2.74 -17.28
C GLU A 108 -14.61 -2.23 -16.01
N ALA A 109 -14.92 -3.13 -15.07
CA ALA A 109 -15.43 -2.73 -13.76
C ALA A 109 -14.46 -1.78 -13.02
N ALA A 110 -13.15 -2.06 -13.12
CA ALA A 110 -12.12 -1.18 -12.57
C ALA A 110 -12.10 0.20 -13.26
N ARG A 111 -12.26 0.24 -14.59
CA ARG A 111 -12.34 1.47 -15.39
C ARG A 111 -13.51 2.37 -14.99
N LEU A 112 -14.63 1.77 -14.58
CA LEU A 112 -15.84 2.47 -14.14
C LEU A 112 -15.75 3.00 -12.70
N ALA A 113 -14.64 2.81 -12.00
CA ALA A 113 -14.45 3.35 -10.66
C ALA A 113 -14.40 4.90 -10.66
N PRO A 114 -15.03 5.55 -9.66
CA PRO A 114 -14.85 6.97 -9.47
C PRO A 114 -13.40 7.26 -9.07
N HIS A 115 -12.87 8.40 -9.50
CA HIS A 115 -11.53 8.85 -9.11
C HIS A 115 -11.53 10.34 -8.77
N GLY A 116 -10.70 10.70 -7.79
CA GLY A 116 -10.56 12.06 -7.29
C GLY A 116 -9.37 12.77 -7.93
N GLY A 117 -9.64 13.85 -8.67
CA GLY A 117 -8.58 14.70 -9.23
C GLY A 117 -7.84 14.10 -10.44
N PRO A 118 -6.73 14.73 -10.86
CA PRO A 118 -6.02 14.40 -12.10
C PRO A 118 -5.06 13.21 -11.96
N VAL A 119 -5.25 12.36 -10.95
CA VAL A 119 -4.31 11.28 -10.64
C VAL A 119 -4.38 10.21 -11.71
N LYS A 120 -3.23 9.90 -12.30
CA LYS A 120 -3.12 8.81 -13.27
C LYS A 120 -2.86 7.50 -12.56
N TRP A 121 -3.64 6.50 -12.90
CA TRP A 121 -3.46 5.13 -12.43
C TRP A 121 -3.44 4.17 -13.61
N LYS A 122 -2.81 3.01 -13.41
CA LYS A 122 -2.75 1.92 -14.39
C LYS A 122 -2.87 0.58 -13.69
N LEU A 123 -3.53 -0.35 -14.36
CA LEU A 123 -3.53 -1.76 -13.97
C LEU A 123 -2.59 -2.54 -14.88
N GLY A 124 -1.54 -3.13 -14.30
CA GLY A 124 -0.70 -4.08 -15.00
C GLY A 124 -1.33 -5.46 -14.95
N VAL A 125 -1.44 -6.16 -16.07
CA VAL A 125 -1.89 -7.56 -16.11
C VAL A 125 -0.67 -8.46 -16.28
N ILE A 126 -0.31 -9.21 -15.25
CA ILE A 126 0.87 -10.07 -15.23
C ILE A 126 0.43 -11.53 -15.30
N ARG A 127 0.86 -12.19 -16.37
CA ARG A 127 0.65 -13.63 -16.63
C ARG A 127 1.94 -14.38 -16.88
N ASP A 128 2.99 -13.67 -17.30
CA ASP A 128 4.29 -14.25 -17.57
C ASP A 128 4.88 -14.87 -16.28
N GLN A 129 5.26 -16.14 -16.37
CA GLN A 129 5.72 -16.88 -15.20
C GLN A 129 7.05 -16.34 -14.66
N LYS A 130 7.96 -15.87 -15.52
CA LYS A 130 9.25 -15.31 -15.08
C LYS A 130 9.03 -14.03 -14.29
N VAL A 131 8.14 -13.15 -14.76
CA VAL A 131 7.77 -11.93 -14.02
C VAL A 131 7.11 -12.30 -12.68
N LYS A 132 6.25 -13.31 -12.64
CA LYS A 132 5.65 -13.79 -11.38
C LYS A 132 6.70 -14.33 -10.41
N ASP A 133 7.69 -15.07 -10.90
CA ASP A 133 8.77 -15.61 -10.08
C ASP A 133 9.64 -14.50 -9.48
N GLU A 134 9.91 -13.43 -10.23
CA GLU A 134 10.59 -12.24 -9.73
C GLU A 134 9.74 -11.45 -8.71
N LEU A 135 8.44 -11.29 -8.97
CA LEU A 135 7.51 -10.65 -8.04
C LEU A 135 7.39 -11.43 -6.72
N ALA A 136 7.53 -12.75 -6.75
CA ALA A 136 7.49 -13.58 -5.55
C ALA A 136 8.58 -13.20 -4.55
N GLU A 137 9.75 -12.71 -5.01
CA GLU A 137 10.83 -12.21 -4.16
C GLU A 137 10.59 -10.80 -3.59
N CYS A 138 9.50 -10.16 -4.03
CA CYS A 138 9.08 -8.84 -3.61
C CYS A 138 7.97 -8.87 -2.55
N VAL A 139 7.39 -10.03 -2.25
CA VAL A 139 6.22 -10.16 -1.37
C VAL A 139 6.45 -11.13 -0.22
N VAL A 140 5.56 -11.08 0.78
CA VAL A 140 5.53 -12.09 1.86
C VAL A 140 4.91 -13.40 1.38
N GLN A 141 3.85 -13.35 0.58
CA GLN A 141 3.10 -14.50 0.06
C GLN A 141 3.67 -15.07 -1.25
N ASN A 142 4.98 -15.31 -1.27
CA ASN A 142 5.74 -15.65 -2.47
C ASN A 142 5.18 -16.88 -3.22
N ASP A 143 4.84 -17.96 -2.51
CA ASP A 143 4.37 -19.20 -3.13
C ASP A 143 3.04 -19.02 -3.87
N LEU A 144 2.16 -18.14 -3.39
CA LEU A 144 0.85 -17.87 -3.99
C LEU A 144 0.96 -17.09 -5.29
N ILE A 145 1.83 -16.08 -5.30
CA ILE A 145 2.12 -15.24 -6.47
C ILE A 145 2.66 -16.07 -7.64
N ARG A 146 3.46 -17.11 -7.36
CA ARG A 146 3.97 -18.01 -8.40
C ARG A 146 2.87 -18.85 -9.05
N GLN A 147 1.87 -19.26 -8.28
CA GLN A 147 0.87 -20.25 -8.72
C GLN A 147 -0.36 -19.63 -9.37
N VAL A 148 -0.75 -18.41 -8.97
CA VAL A 148 -1.97 -17.77 -9.47
C VAL A 148 -1.92 -17.52 -10.98
N PRO A 149 -3.01 -17.76 -11.75
CA PRO A 149 -2.99 -17.55 -13.20
C PRO A 149 -2.82 -16.09 -13.63
N VAL A 150 -3.36 -15.13 -12.88
CA VAL A 150 -3.26 -13.70 -13.19
C VAL A 150 -2.94 -12.89 -11.93
N ILE A 151 -2.05 -11.91 -12.07
CA ILE A 151 -1.81 -10.87 -11.07
C ILE A 151 -2.14 -9.51 -11.70
N ILE A 152 -2.92 -8.70 -10.99
CA ILE A 152 -3.18 -7.31 -11.33
C ILE A 152 -2.29 -6.41 -10.46
N ALA A 153 -1.38 -5.67 -11.07
CA ALA A 153 -0.57 -4.66 -10.41
C ALA A 153 -1.32 -3.32 -10.39
N CYS A 154 -1.55 -2.77 -9.19
CA CYS A 154 -2.25 -1.52 -8.99
C CYS A 154 -1.23 -0.38 -8.92
N CYS A 155 -1.08 0.35 -10.02
CA CYS A 155 -0.05 1.37 -10.18
C CYS A 155 -0.62 2.78 -10.19
N THR A 156 0.11 3.73 -9.61
CA THR A 156 -0.20 5.16 -9.63
C THR A 156 1.01 5.97 -10.07
N GLU A 157 0.76 7.04 -10.81
CA GLU A 157 1.75 8.06 -11.08
C GLU A 157 1.96 8.93 -9.83
N CYS A 158 3.21 9.27 -9.57
CA CYS A 158 3.63 10.28 -8.63
C CYS A 158 3.79 11.59 -9.40
N THR A 159 3.09 12.62 -8.97
CA THR A 159 3.22 13.95 -9.56
C THR A 159 4.03 14.81 -8.60
N PRO A 160 5.18 15.39 -8.98
CA PRO A 160 5.90 16.34 -8.14
C PRO A 160 4.96 17.41 -7.58
N LEU A 161 5.16 17.82 -6.33
CA LEU A 161 4.21 18.76 -5.69
C LEU A 161 4.22 20.10 -6.43
N GLU A 162 5.37 20.49 -6.96
CA GLU A 162 5.64 21.70 -7.71
C GLU A 162 4.87 21.76 -9.04
N GLU A 163 4.52 20.61 -9.59
CA GLU A 163 3.74 20.48 -10.83
C GLU A 163 2.23 20.43 -10.56
N MET A 164 1.82 20.37 -9.30
CA MET A 164 0.40 20.32 -8.94
C MET A 164 -0.25 21.70 -9.09
N LYS A 165 -1.52 21.71 -9.51
CA LYS A 165 -2.31 22.95 -9.61
C LYS A 165 -2.54 23.55 -8.23
N ASP A 166 -2.70 24.88 -8.15
CA ASP A 166 -2.99 25.60 -6.90
C ASP A 166 -4.17 25.01 -6.11
N VAL A 167 -5.20 24.54 -6.81
CA VAL A 167 -6.36 23.88 -6.19
C VAL A 167 -5.96 22.63 -5.38
N VAL A 168 -4.92 21.90 -5.80
CA VAL A 168 -4.40 20.73 -5.08
C VAL A 168 -3.65 21.18 -3.84
N HIS A 169 -2.82 22.22 -3.92
CA HIS A 169 -2.16 22.80 -2.76
C HIS A 169 -3.16 23.32 -1.71
N GLY A 170 -4.20 24.03 -2.15
CA GLY A 170 -5.30 24.48 -1.29
C GLY A 170 -6.00 23.31 -0.60
N LYS A 171 -6.29 22.23 -1.35
CA LYS A 171 -6.89 21.00 -0.78
C LYS A 171 -5.99 20.33 0.25
N LEU A 172 -4.69 20.24 0.01
CA LEU A 172 -3.76 19.62 0.95
C LEU A 172 -3.66 20.43 2.25
N ARG A 173 -3.57 21.77 2.16
CA ARG A 173 -3.61 22.65 3.34
C ARG A 173 -4.92 22.53 4.10
N LEU A 174 -6.06 22.56 3.39
CA LEU A 174 -7.38 22.41 4.01
C LEU A 174 -7.52 21.06 4.72
N ARG A 175 -7.03 19.97 4.10
CA ARG A 175 -7.20 18.61 4.60
C ARG A 175 -6.26 18.29 5.77
N HIS A 176 -5.04 18.79 5.74
CA HIS A 176 -3.96 18.36 6.64
C HIS A 176 -3.40 19.46 7.53
N GLY A 177 -3.77 20.72 7.31
CA GLY A 177 -3.18 21.87 7.98
C GLY A 177 -1.82 22.28 7.39
N GLU A 178 -1.33 23.44 7.82
CA GLU A 178 -0.11 24.03 7.25
C GLU A 178 1.15 23.22 7.61
N GLU A 179 1.26 22.71 8.84
CA GLU A 179 2.43 21.93 9.28
C GLU A 179 2.66 20.67 8.45
N VAL A 180 1.61 19.84 8.30
CA VAL A 180 1.68 18.61 7.50
C VAL A 180 1.91 18.94 6.03
N TYR A 181 1.31 20.02 5.53
CA TYR A 181 1.54 20.50 4.17
C TYR A 181 3.02 20.86 3.93
N GLN A 182 3.66 21.56 4.86
CA GLN A 182 5.09 21.87 4.74
C GLN A 182 5.96 20.62 4.81
N TRP A 183 5.62 19.67 5.69
CA TRP A 183 6.30 18.37 5.73
C TRP A 183 6.15 17.61 4.39
N LEU A 184 4.94 17.58 3.82
CA LEU A 184 4.64 16.96 2.52
C LEU A 184 5.51 17.53 1.39
N ARG A 185 5.81 18.83 1.41
CA ARG A 185 6.73 19.49 0.46
C ARG A 185 8.19 19.13 0.68
N SER A 186 8.58 18.84 1.92
CA SER A 186 9.97 18.51 2.26
C SER A 186 10.39 17.09 1.87
N VAL A 187 9.42 16.20 1.62
CA VAL A 187 9.67 14.79 1.32
C VAL A 187 9.64 14.50 -0.19
N PRO A 188 10.48 13.58 -0.69
CA PRO A 188 10.46 13.19 -2.10
C PRO A 188 9.07 12.69 -2.54
N ALA A 189 8.66 13.06 -3.76
CA ALA A 189 7.34 12.73 -4.31
C ALA A 189 7.01 11.23 -4.20
N ARG A 190 7.99 10.36 -4.46
CA ARG A 190 7.82 8.91 -4.38
C ARG A 190 7.49 8.41 -2.96
N LEU A 191 8.17 8.95 -1.94
CA LEU A 191 7.92 8.60 -0.55
C LEU A 191 6.57 9.14 -0.08
N ARG A 192 6.29 10.40 -0.43
CA ARG A 192 5.03 11.07 -0.18
C ARG A 192 3.86 10.27 -0.79
N ASP A 193 3.93 9.98 -2.08
CA ASP A 193 2.81 9.39 -2.80
C ASP A 193 2.60 7.91 -2.45
N SER A 194 3.64 7.21 -1.99
CA SER A 194 3.48 5.87 -1.39
C SER A 194 2.57 5.84 -0.15
N ILE A 195 2.31 6.99 0.46
CA ILE A 195 1.44 7.15 1.63
C ILE A 195 0.13 7.85 1.24
N TYR A 196 0.20 8.84 0.34
CA TYR A 196 -0.92 9.77 0.08
C TYR A 196 -1.77 9.43 -1.17
N GLN A 197 -1.20 8.83 -2.22
CA GLN A 197 -1.86 8.68 -3.54
C GLN A 197 -2.61 7.35 -3.72
N ASP A 198 -2.81 6.59 -2.64
CA ASP A 198 -3.36 5.23 -2.70
C ASP A 198 -4.82 5.14 -3.22
N GLN A 199 -5.59 6.20 -3.01
CA GLN A 199 -7.06 6.12 -3.03
C GLN A 199 -7.64 5.68 -4.38
N ASN A 200 -7.08 6.12 -5.51
CA ASN A 200 -7.68 5.86 -6.82
C ASN A 200 -7.48 4.41 -7.29
N ALA A 201 -6.28 3.86 -7.11
CA ALA A 201 -5.99 2.49 -7.50
C ALA A 201 -6.72 1.47 -6.60
N ILE A 202 -6.97 1.81 -5.32
CA ILE A 202 -7.79 0.99 -4.42
C ILE A 202 -9.24 0.91 -4.89
N ILE A 203 -9.88 2.03 -5.22
CA ILE A 203 -11.30 2.02 -5.60
C ILE A 203 -11.49 1.22 -6.89
N ALA A 204 -10.60 1.42 -7.88
CA ALA A 204 -10.56 0.60 -9.10
C ALA A 204 -10.36 -0.89 -8.79
N GLY A 205 -9.41 -1.20 -7.89
CA GLY A 205 -9.16 -2.57 -7.47
C GLY A 205 -10.34 -3.21 -6.72
N GLU A 206 -11.11 -2.47 -5.92
CA GLU A 206 -12.28 -3.01 -5.23
C GLU A 206 -13.41 -3.33 -6.21
N ASN A 207 -13.69 -2.44 -7.18
CA ASN A 207 -14.64 -2.75 -8.25
C ASN A 207 -14.25 -4.03 -9.00
N LEU A 208 -12.96 -4.16 -9.37
CA LEU A 208 -12.41 -5.36 -9.99
C LEU A 208 -12.64 -6.60 -9.12
N VAL A 209 -12.39 -6.49 -7.81
CA VAL A 209 -12.55 -7.59 -6.85
C VAL A 209 -14.01 -8.03 -6.72
N ILE A 210 -14.96 -7.10 -6.73
CA ILE A 210 -16.40 -7.40 -6.67
C ILE A 210 -16.88 -8.03 -7.98
N ALA A 211 -16.47 -7.49 -9.13
CA ALA A 211 -16.79 -8.06 -10.44
C ALA A 211 -16.19 -9.46 -10.62
N ALA A 212 -14.95 -9.67 -10.18
CA ALA A 212 -14.34 -11.00 -10.18
C ALA A 212 -15.19 -11.98 -9.36
N ARG A 213 -15.72 -11.55 -8.21
CA ARG A 213 -16.55 -12.42 -7.37
C ARG A 213 -17.88 -12.79 -8.06
N SER A 214 -18.54 -11.87 -8.75
CA SER A 214 -19.80 -12.17 -9.47
C SER A 214 -19.60 -13.17 -10.61
N LEU A 215 -18.41 -13.18 -11.22
CA LEU A 215 -18.00 -14.15 -12.24
C LEU A 215 -17.50 -15.50 -11.67
N GLY A 216 -17.54 -15.67 -10.34
CA GLY A 216 -17.06 -16.88 -9.68
C GLY A 216 -15.53 -17.00 -9.59
N LEU A 217 -14.80 -15.92 -9.87
CA LEU A 217 -13.35 -15.84 -9.65
C LEU A 217 -13.05 -15.51 -8.19
N GLY A 218 -11.94 -16.04 -7.71
CA GLY A 218 -11.37 -15.74 -6.41
C GLY A 218 -10.33 -14.64 -6.54
N THR A 219 -10.28 -13.75 -5.55
CA THR A 219 -9.26 -12.69 -5.49
C THR A 219 -8.57 -12.62 -4.13
N CYS A 220 -7.34 -12.11 -4.12
CA CYS A 220 -6.68 -11.73 -2.88
C CYS A 220 -5.76 -10.52 -3.07
N TRP A 221 -6.01 -9.51 -2.25
CA TRP A 221 -5.22 -8.29 -2.16
C TRP A 221 -3.91 -8.54 -1.42
N ILE A 222 -2.80 -8.05 -1.97
CA ILE A 222 -1.45 -8.20 -1.44
C ILE A 222 -0.82 -6.81 -1.30
N GLY A 223 -0.81 -6.30 -0.07
CA GLY A 223 -0.14 -5.04 0.30
C GLY A 223 1.19 -5.22 1.04
N ALA A 224 1.51 -6.46 1.46
CA ALA A 224 2.78 -6.77 2.10
C ALA A 224 3.89 -6.95 1.04
N ILE A 225 4.23 -5.86 0.36
CA ILE A 225 5.15 -5.83 -0.78
C ILE A 225 6.31 -4.86 -0.57
N SER A 226 7.41 -5.09 -1.28
CA SER A 226 8.46 -4.09 -1.45
C SER A 226 8.18 -3.26 -2.70
N ILE A 227 7.61 -2.08 -2.51
CA ILE A 227 7.23 -1.14 -3.58
C ILE A 227 8.39 -0.89 -4.57
N ASP A 228 9.60 -0.67 -4.06
CA ASP A 228 10.77 -0.42 -4.91
C ASP A 228 11.20 -1.64 -5.74
N LYS A 229 11.13 -2.84 -5.16
CA LYS A 229 11.48 -4.06 -5.92
C LYS A 229 10.42 -4.36 -6.97
N VAL A 230 9.14 -4.23 -6.63
CA VAL A 230 8.04 -4.42 -7.59
C VAL A 230 8.17 -3.43 -8.74
N GLY A 231 8.46 -2.15 -8.46
CA GLY A 231 8.68 -1.15 -9.52
C GLY A 231 9.80 -1.54 -10.49
N ARG A 232 10.92 -2.07 -9.98
CA ARG A 232 12.02 -2.57 -10.83
C ARG A 232 11.63 -3.79 -11.67
N VAL A 233 10.99 -4.78 -11.07
CA VAL A 233 10.53 -5.99 -11.77
C VAL A 233 9.55 -5.64 -12.89
N LEU A 234 8.61 -4.74 -12.61
CA LEU A 234 7.62 -4.27 -13.59
C LEU A 234 8.17 -3.19 -14.54
N ARG A 235 9.43 -2.79 -14.39
CA ARG A 235 10.10 -1.75 -15.18
C ARG A 235 9.28 -0.45 -15.24
N LEU A 236 8.71 -0.06 -14.11
CA LEU A 236 7.94 1.18 -14.01
C LEU A 236 8.86 2.39 -14.19
N PRO A 237 8.38 3.48 -14.83
CA PRO A 237 9.06 4.76 -14.80
C PRO A 237 9.32 5.21 -13.35
N GLU A 238 10.32 6.07 -13.13
CA GLU A 238 10.73 6.51 -11.79
C GLU A 238 9.58 7.17 -11.01
N ASN A 239 8.75 7.92 -11.72
CA ASN A 239 7.58 8.60 -11.19
C ASN A 239 6.34 7.67 -11.10
N TRP A 240 6.48 6.34 -11.18
CA TRP A 240 5.38 5.40 -11.00
C TRP A 240 5.63 4.44 -9.84
N LEU A 241 4.55 4.12 -9.14
CA LEU A 241 4.53 3.22 -7.99
C LEU A 241 3.51 2.11 -8.21
N CYS A 242 3.87 0.88 -7.86
CA CYS A 242 2.91 -0.19 -7.63
C CYS A 242 2.70 -0.33 -6.13
N LEU A 243 1.50 -0.03 -5.64
CA LEU A 243 1.19 -0.05 -4.21
C LEU A 243 0.61 -1.40 -3.77
N TYR A 244 -0.08 -2.08 -4.67
CA TYR A 244 -0.73 -3.36 -4.38
C TYR A 244 -0.68 -4.31 -5.57
N LEU A 245 -0.72 -5.60 -5.25
CA LEU A 245 -0.99 -6.66 -6.21
C LEU A 245 -2.32 -7.32 -5.86
N ILE A 246 -3.11 -7.70 -6.86
CA ILE A 246 -4.34 -8.48 -6.69
C ILE A 246 -4.19 -9.79 -7.46
N MET A 247 -4.20 -10.90 -6.73
CA MET A 247 -4.24 -12.24 -7.33
C MET A 247 -5.65 -12.52 -7.84
N VAL A 248 -5.78 -13.07 -9.06
CA VAL A 248 -7.07 -13.40 -9.69
C VAL A 248 -6.97 -14.81 -10.30
N GLY A 249 -7.94 -15.67 -9.98
CA GLY A 249 -8.00 -17.01 -10.55
C GLY A 249 -9.23 -17.80 -10.12
N HIS A 250 -9.37 -19.00 -10.63
CA HIS A 250 -10.45 -19.90 -10.21
C HIS A 250 -10.13 -20.52 -8.85
N PRO A 251 -10.95 -20.34 -7.81
CA PRO A 251 -10.69 -20.93 -6.50
C PRO A 251 -10.77 -22.47 -6.57
N LEU A 252 -9.87 -23.17 -5.89
CA LEU A 252 -10.05 -24.60 -5.58
C LEU A 252 -11.03 -24.82 -4.43
N GLY A 253 -11.18 -23.81 -3.57
CA GLY A 253 -12.18 -23.77 -2.51
C GLY A 253 -12.43 -22.34 -2.03
N TRP A 254 -13.56 -22.15 -1.38
CA TRP A 254 -13.92 -20.86 -0.78
C TRP A 254 -13.53 -20.84 0.69
N PRO A 255 -12.70 -19.87 1.12
CA PRO A 255 -12.37 -19.71 2.53
C PRO A 255 -13.62 -19.39 3.36
N VAL A 256 -13.60 -19.82 4.63
CA VAL A 256 -14.65 -19.49 5.60
C VAL A 256 -14.81 -17.97 5.71
N GLU A 257 -16.06 -17.54 5.87
CA GLU A 257 -16.37 -16.15 6.17
C GLU A 257 -15.68 -15.69 7.45
N LYS A 258 -14.96 -14.58 7.35
CA LYS A 258 -14.46 -13.89 8.53
C LYS A 258 -15.57 -13.03 9.09
N ARG A 259 -15.81 -13.12 10.40
CA ARG A 259 -16.70 -12.20 11.10
C ARG A 259 -16.28 -10.76 10.84
N LYS A 260 -17.26 -9.93 10.51
CA LYS A 260 -17.09 -8.48 10.40
C LYS A 260 -17.45 -7.84 11.73
N ARG A 261 -16.86 -6.68 11.99
CA ARG A 261 -17.32 -5.82 13.08
C ARG A 261 -18.80 -5.51 12.86
N PRO A 262 -19.65 -5.50 13.90
CA PRO A 262 -21.04 -5.11 13.76
C PRO A 262 -21.16 -3.65 13.29
N LEU A 263 -22.35 -3.26 12.80
CA LEU A 263 -22.53 -1.95 12.17
C LEU A 263 -22.36 -0.79 13.15
N ASP A 264 -22.86 -0.92 14.37
CA ASP A 264 -22.75 0.08 15.45
C ASP A 264 -21.29 0.38 15.85
N GLU A 265 -20.39 -0.58 15.67
CA GLU A 265 -18.96 -0.37 15.89
C GLU A 265 -18.26 0.46 14.79
N ILE A 266 -18.86 0.57 13.60
CA ILE A 266 -18.24 1.23 12.44
C ILE A 266 -19.06 2.40 11.87
N VAL A 267 -20.26 2.63 12.40
CA VAL A 267 -21.17 3.71 12.00
C VAL A 267 -21.44 4.60 13.21
N PHE A 268 -21.19 5.90 13.06
CA PHE A 268 -21.70 6.93 13.95
C PHE A 268 -22.71 7.79 13.20
N TYR A 269 -23.71 8.31 13.91
CA TYR A 269 -24.73 9.19 13.34
C TYR A 269 -24.45 10.62 13.81
N ASP A 270 -24.41 11.56 12.86
CA ASP A 270 -24.12 12.99 13.06
C ASP A 270 -22.75 13.31 13.69
N ARG A 271 -22.54 12.94 14.96
CA ARG A 271 -21.32 13.17 15.74
C ARG A 271 -20.83 11.87 16.37
N PHE A 272 -19.52 11.71 16.42
CA PHE A 272 -18.88 10.59 17.12
C PHE A 272 -19.05 10.80 18.63
N SER A 273 -19.85 9.94 19.27
CA SER A 273 -20.04 9.89 20.73
C SER A 273 -19.12 8.85 21.36
#